data_AF-A0A2X4T5G4-F1
#
_entry.id   AF-A0A2X4T5G4-F1
#
_cell.length_a   1.000
_cell.length_b   1.000
_cell.length_c   1.000
_cell.angle_alpha   90.00
_cell.angle_beta   90.00
_cell.angle_gamma   90.00
#
_symmetry.space_group_name_H-M   'P 1'
#
loop_
_entity.id
_entity.type
_entity.pdbx_description
1 polymer ?
#
loop_
_entity_poly.entity_id
_entity_poly.type
_entity_poly.pdbx_seq_one_letter_code
_entity_poly.pdbx_strand_id
1 'polypeptide(L)'
;MIIERARELALRAPARVVFPDALDERVLKAAHYLQQHGLARPILVASPFVLRQFALSHRMALDGIQVIAPPGNLPMRESFAQRWLAAPEKKRRRTRWKSLTTR
;
A
#
# COMPACT_ATOMS: atom_id res chain seq x y z
N MET A 1 0.65 21.93 -16.44
CA MET A 1 1.82 21.20 -15.87
C MET A 1 1.53 19.70 -15.82
N ILE A 2 2.56 18.85 -15.82
CA ILE A 2 2.43 17.38 -15.85
C ILE A 2 1.61 16.83 -14.67
N ILE A 3 1.76 17.42 -13.48
CA ILE A 3 1.06 16.97 -12.26
C ILE A 3 -0.45 17.15 -12.38
N GLU A 4 -0.93 18.29 -12.90
CA GLU A 4 -2.36 18.53 -13.09
C GLU A 4 -2.96 17.52 -14.07
N ARG A 5 -2.24 17.23 -15.16
CA ARG A 5 -2.70 16.22 -16.12
C ARG A 5 -2.79 14.84 -15.50
N ALA A 6 -1.83 14.45 -14.66
CA ALA A 6 -1.91 13.18 -13.93
C ALA A 6 -3.10 13.15 -12.97
N ARG A 7 -3.40 14.27 -12.31
CA ARG A 7 -4.55 14.41 -11.41
C ARG A 7 -5.88 14.23 -12.14
N GLU A 8 -6.04 14.85 -13.31
CA GLU A 8 -7.24 14.69 -14.16
C GLU A 8 -7.45 13.22 -14.55
N LEU A 9 -6.38 12.52 -14.93
CA LEU A 9 -6.46 11.10 -15.30
C LEU A 9 -6.82 10.23 -14.09
N ALA A 10 -6.24 10.52 -12.93
CA ALA A 10 -6.52 9.82 -11.68
C ALA A 10 -7.99 9.98 -11.24
N LEU A 11 -8.56 11.18 -11.37
CA LEU A 11 -9.98 11.42 -11.07
C LEU A 11 -10.93 10.63 -11.97
N ARG A 12 -10.58 10.47 -13.26
CA ARG A 12 -11.40 9.71 -14.22
C ARG A 12 -11.38 8.21 -13.93
N ALA A 13 -10.25 7.69 -13.47
CA ALA A 13 -10.08 6.28 -13.19
C ALA A 13 -9.23 6.07 -11.91
N PRO A 14 -9.83 6.23 -10.71
CA PRO A 14 -9.09 6.12 -9.46
C PRO A 14 -8.52 4.71 -9.25
N ALA A 15 -7.20 4.60 -9.35
CA ALA A 15 -6.51 3.32 -9.25
C ALA A 15 -6.42 2.82 -7.79
N ARG A 16 -6.25 1.51 -7.62
CA ARG A 16 -5.91 0.93 -6.31
C ARG A 16 -4.42 1.04 -6.08
N VAL A 17 -4.01 1.71 -5.00
CA VAL A 17 -2.59 1.97 -4.69
C VAL A 17 -2.25 1.34 -3.34
N VAL A 18 -1.26 0.47 -3.32
CA VAL A 18 -0.82 -0.22 -2.09
C VAL A 18 0.37 0.52 -1.50
N PHE A 19 0.27 0.85 -0.21
CA PHE A 19 1.34 1.41 0.59
C PHE A 19 1.86 0.36 1.57
N PRO A 20 3.00 -0.28 1.27
CA PRO A 20 3.54 -1.37 2.08
C PRO A 20 4.15 -0.88 3.41
N ASP A 21 4.52 0.39 3.48
CA ASP A 21 5.16 1.03 4.64
C ASP A 21 4.23 2.08 5.26
N ALA A 22 3.09 1.61 5.79
CA ALA A 22 2.02 2.48 6.26
C ALA A 22 2.29 3.16 7.62
N LEU A 23 3.43 2.86 8.26
CA LEU A 23 3.86 3.45 9.54
C LEU A 23 4.86 4.61 9.34
N ASP A 24 4.79 5.28 8.18
CA ASP A 24 5.47 6.54 7.89
C ASP A 24 4.42 7.66 7.75
N GLU A 25 4.67 8.80 8.41
CA GLU A 25 3.74 9.94 8.42
C GLU A 25 3.43 10.48 7.02
N ARG A 26 4.45 10.51 6.14
CA ARG A 26 4.31 11.03 4.77
C ARG A 26 3.45 10.09 3.93
N VAL A 27 3.62 8.78 4.12
CA VAL A 27 2.78 7.76 3.48
C VAL A 27 1.34 7.88 3.93
N LEU A 28 1.14 8.06 5.23
CA LEU A 28 -0.20 8.21 5.80
C LEU A 28 -0.90 9.46 5.27
N LYS A 29 -0.20 10.60 5.25
CA LYS A 29 -0.69 11.87 4.67
C LYS A 29 -1.02 11.72 3.19
N ALA A 30 -0.17 11.06 2.41
CA ALA A 30 -0.40 10.83 0.99
C ALA A 30 -1.63 9.94 0.74
N ALA A 31 -1.76 8.83 1.48
CA ALA A 31 -2.92 7.94 1.38
C ALA A 31 -4.22 8.69 1.72
N HIS A 32 -4.22 9.45 2.83
CA HIS A 32 -5.35 10.29 3.22
C HIS A 32 -5.70 11.31 2.13
N TYR A 33 -4.72 12.05 1.62
CA TYR A 33 -4.93 13.03 0.55
C TYR A 33 -5.56 12.40 -0.70
N LEU A 34 -5.04 11.25 -1.14
CA LEU A 34 -5.56 10.54 -2.31
C LEU A 34 -7.00 10.04 -2.11
N GLN A 35 -7.32 9.54 -0.92
CA GLN A 35 -8.68 9.09 -0.57
C GLN A 35 -9.66 10.27 -0.54
N GLN A 36 -9.31 11.35 0.17
CA GLN A 36 -10.17 12.53 0.35
C GLN A 36 -10.50 13.22 -0.98
N HIS A 37 -9.54 13.25 -1.91
CA HIS A 37 -9.74 13.88 -3.23
C HIS A 37 -10.23 12.89 -4.30
N GLY A 38 -10.53 11.64 -3.95
CA GLY A 38 -10.98 10.63 -4.91
C GLY A 38 -9.96 10.29 -6.00
N LEU A 39 -8.68 10.54 -5.77
CA LEU A 39 -7.60 10.33 -6.76
C LEU A 39 -7.16 8.88 -6.82
N ALA A 40 -7.31 8.13 -5.74
CA ALA A 40 -7.00 6.72 -5.68
C ALA A 40 -7.85 6.02 -4.61
N ARG A 41 -7.77 4.68 -4.62
CA ARG A 41 -8.29 3.80 -3.58
C ARG A 41 -7.09 3.20 -2.81
N PRO A 42 -6.52 3.93 -1.83
CA PRO A 42 -5.36 3.49 -1.08
C PRO A 42 -5.63 2.23 -0.24
N ILE A 43 -4.61 1.40 -0.14
CA ILE A 43 -4.58 0.20 0.70
C ILE A 43 -3.32 0.26 1.54
N LEU A 44 -3.47 0.35 2.86
CA LEU A 44 -2.36 0.39 3.82
C LEU A 44 -2.03 -1.03 4.28
N VAL A 45 -0.76 -1.40 4.24
CA VAL A 45 -0.29 -2.69 4.76
C VAL A 45 0.37 -2.46 6.12
N ALA A 46 -0.33 -2.81 7.19
CA ALA A 46 0.17 -2.72 8.56
C ALA A 46 -0.75 -3.49 9.53
N SER A 47 -0.29 -3.68 10.76
CA SER A 47 -1.19 -4.09 11.85
C SER A 47 -2.26 -3.01 12.09
N PRO A 48 -3.57 -3.33 12.06
CA PRO A 48 -4.63 -2.36 12.26
C PRO A 48 -4.57 -1.69 13.63
N PHE A 49 -4.07 -2.38 14.65
CA PHE A 49 -3.90 -1.84 15.99
C PHE A 49 -2.81 -0.78 16.03
N VAL A 50 -1.61 -1.12 15.52
CA VAL A 50 -0.47 -0.19 15.47
C VAL A 50 -0.79 1.00 14.58
N LEU A 51 -1.41 0.76 13.41
CA LEU A 51 -1.78 1.81 12.47
C LEU A 51 -2.81 2.78 13.05
N ARG A 52 -3.81 2.30 13.81
CA ARG A 52 -4.76 3.19 14.50
C ARG A 52 -4.07 4.07 15.53
N GLN A 53 -3.19 3.50 16.36
CA GLN A 53 -2.44 4.28 17.34
C GLN A 53 -1.55 5.34 16.65
N PHE A 54 -0.86 4.96 15.59
CA PHE A 54 -0.02 5.86 14.79
C PHE A 54 -0.84 6.98 14.14
N ALA A 55 -2.00 6.66 13.56
CA ALA A 55 -2.87 7.66 12.96
C ALA A 55 -3.41 8.65 14.00
N LEU A 56 -3.76 8.17 15.21
CA LEU A 56 -4.19 9.02 16.32
C LEU A 56 -3.07 9.96 16.78
N SER A 57 -1.83 9.48 16.92
CA SER A 57 -0.70 10.34 17.33
C SER A 57 -0.41 11.45 16.32
N HIS A 58 -0.71 11.23 15.05
CA HIS A 58 -0.58 12.21 13.96
C HIS A 58 -1.88 12.95 13.62
N ARG A 59 -2.97 12.75 14.38
CA ARG A 59 -4.30 13.35 14.16
C ARG A 59 -4.86 13.13 12.75
N MET A 60 -4.64 11.95 12.19
CA MET A 60 -5.09 11.57 10.84
C MET A 60 -6.25 10.59 10.93
N ALA A 61 -7.33 10.87 10.19
CA ALA A 61 -8.45 9.94 10.04
C ALA A 61 -8.14 8.87 8.98
N LEU A 62 -8.56 7.63 9.25
CA LEU A 62 -8.39 6.48 8.36
C LEU A 62 -9.67 6.13 7.57
N ASP A 63 -10.66 7.02 7.58
CA ASP A 63 -11.99 6.75 7.04
C ASP A 63 -11.95 6.44 5.53
N GLY A 64 -12.57 5.32 5.16
CA GLY A 64 -12.61 4.85 3.77
C GLY A 64 -11.31 4.23 3.25
N ILE A 65 -10.23 4.23 4.04
CA ILE A 65 -8.94 3.62 3.63
C ILE A 65 -8.91 2.15 4.02
N GLN A 66 -8.66 1.27 3.06
CA GLN A 66 -8.53 -0.16 3.32
C GLN A 66 -7.22 -0.46 4.06
N VAL A 67 -7.28 -1.27 5.11
CA VAL A 67 -6.10 -1.74 5.86
C VAL A 67 -6.00 -3.26 5.74
N ILE A 68 -4.82 -3.77 5.37
CA ILE A 68 -4.51 -5.20 5.30
C ILE A 68 -3.37 -5.52 6.25
N ALA A 69 -3.58 -6.53 7.10
CA ALA A 69 -2.56 -7.08 7.98
C ALA A 69 -2.15 -8.46 7.47
N PRO A 70 -0.97 -8.61 6.82
CA PRO A 70 -0.55 -9.90 6.29
C PRO A 70 -0.46 -11.00 7.37
N PRO A 71 0.14 -10.77 8.56
CA PRO A 71 0.41 -11.86 9.51
C PRO A 71 -0.82 -12.68 9.91
N GLY A 72 -1.98 -12.04 10.08
CA GLY A 72 -3.21 -12.68 10.54
C GLY A 72 -4.06 -13.35 9.45
N ASN A 73 -3.68 -13.28 8.17
CA ASN A 73 -4.46 -13.83 7.06
C ASN A 73 -3.71 -14.99 6.38
N LEU A 74 -3.72 -16.15 7.04
CA LEU A 74 -3.03 -17.36 6.55
C LEU A 74 -3.51 -17.81 5.15
N PRO A 75 -4.82 -17.91 4.85
CA PRO A 75 -5.27 -18.33 3.52
C PRO A 75 -4.80 -17.39 2.40
N MET A 76 -4.83 -16.08 2.67
CA MET A 76 -4.34 -15.08 1.72
C MET A 76 -2.83 -15.27 1.50
N ARG A 77 -2.05 -15.43 2.58
CA ARG A 77 -0.59 -15.64 2.51
C ARG A 77 -0.24 -16.90 1.74
N GLU A 78 -0.92 -18.01 1.98
CA GLU A 78 -0.70 -19.27 1.26
C GLU A 78 -1.00 -19.11 -0.22
N SER A 79 -2.13 -18.47 -0.57
CA SER A 79 -2.47 -18.22 -1.97
C SER A 79 -1.43 -17.35 -2.67
N PHE A 80 -0.86 -16.35 -1.97
CA PHE A 80 0.22 -15.52 -2.49
C PHE A 80 1.53 -16.30 -2.61
N ALA A 81 1.88 -17.13 -1.63
CA ALA A 81 3.07 -17.97 -1.64
C ALA A 81 3.02 -18.98 -2.81
N GLN A 82 1.88 -19.63 -3.03
CA GLN A 82 1.66 -20.54 -4.15
C GLN A 82 1.81 -19.83 -5.50
N ARG A 83 1.18 -18.66 -5.68
CA ARG A 83 1.34 -17.84 -6.90
C ARG A 83 2.79 -17.39 -7.10
N TRP A 84 3.49 -17.07 -6.02
CA TRP A 84 4.91 -16.70 -6.05
C TRP A 84 5.82 -17.88 -6.45
N LEU A 85 5.48 -19.10 -6.00
CA LEU A 85 6.17 -20.34 -6.37
C LEU A 85 5.95 -20.73 -7.83
N ALA A 86 4.72 -20.60 -8.32
CA ALA A 86 4.34 -20.89 -9.70
C ALA A 86 4.88 -19.87 -10.72
N ALA A 87 5.40 -18.72 -10.27
CA ALA A 87 5.91 -17.68 -11.17
C ALA A 87 7.22 -18.11 -11.85
N PRO A 88 7.37 -17.92 -13.18
CA PRO A 88 8.58 -18.31 -13.91
C PRO A 88 9.83 -17.61 -13.36
N GLU A 89 10.96 -18.33 -13.37
CA GLU A 89 12.20 -17.97 -12.67
C GLU A 89 12.76 -16.58 -13.02
N LYS A 90 12.55 -16.13 -14.27
CA LYS A 90 12.90 -14.77 -14.73
C LYS A 90 12.20 -13.66 -13.91
N LYS A 91 10.96 -13.88 -13.45
CA LYS A 91 10.23 -12.94 -12.56
C LYS A 91 10.71 -13.02 -11.11
N ARG A 92 11.14 -14.19 -10.63
CA ARG A 92 11.70 -14.40 -9.27
C ARG A 92 13.09 -13.77 -9.10
N ARG A 93 13.97 -13.86 -10.11
CA ARG A 93 15.33 -13.28 -10.05
C ARG A 93 15.34 -11.75 -9.97
N ARG A 94 14.38 -11.07 -10.62
CA ARG A 94 14.26 -9.60 -10.61
C ARG A 94 13.86 -9.03 -9.23
N THR A 95 13.22 -9.83 -8.38
CA THR A 95 12.80 -9.44 -7.02
C THR A 95 13.83 -9.78 -5.94
N ARG A 96 14.72 -10.76 -6.18
CA ARG A 96 15.83 -11.13 -5.27
C ARG A 96 16.93 -10.07 -5.17
N TRP A 97 17.08 -9.19 -6.17
CA TRP A 97 18.15 -8.18 -6.18
C TRP A 97 17.93 -7.02 -5.18
N LYS A 98 16.70 -6.79 -4.69
CA LYS A 98 16.40 -5.68 -3.77
C LYS A 98 16.55 -6.02 -2.28
N SER A 99 16.68 -7.30 -1.92
CA SER A 99 16.81 -7.74 -0.53
C SER A 99 18.26 -7.96 -0.07
N LEU A 100 19.24 -7.63 -0.91
CA LEU A 100 20.69 -7.81 -0.62
C LEU A 100 21.43 -6.47 -0.44
N THR A 101 20.72 -5.33 -0.32
CA THR A 101 21.34 -4.00 -0.22
C THR A 101 20.90 -3.19 1.00
N THR A 102 20.46 -3.85 2.07
CA THR A 102 20.41 -3.22 3.40
C THR A 102 21.35 -4.01 4.29
N ARG A 103 22.53 -3.41 4.49
CA ARG A 103 23.48 -3.75 5.56
C ARG A 103 22.80 -3.65 6.92
#